data_AF-A0A5D3JSV7-F1
#
_entry.id   AF-A0A5D3JSV7-F1
#
_cell.length_a   1.000
_cell.length_b   1.000
_cell.length_c   1.000
_cell.angle_alpha   90.00
_cell.angle_beta   90.00
_cell.angle_gamma   90.00
#
_symmetry.space_group_name_H-M   'P 1'
#
loop_
_entity.id
_entity.type
_entity.pdbx_description
1 polymer ?
#
loop_
_entity_poly.entity_id
_entity_poly.type
_entity_poly.pdbx_seq_one_letter_code
_entity_poly.pdbx_strand_id
1 'polypeptide(L)' 'PFTQEFLAEMLGVRRPSVTTVARTLQEAGIIKYRRGHIEIVDVEAMRESACECYETVRGQYEQLLGAPLGG' A
#
# COMPACT_ATOMS: atom_id res chain seq x y z
N PRO A 1 -7.05 13.78 7.95
CA PRO A 1 -7.55 13.38 6.61
C PRO A 1 -6.47 12.58 5.86
N PHE A 2 -6.77 11.35 5.45
CA PHE A 2 -5.82 10.48 4.76
C PHE A 2 -5.66 10.96 3.31
N THR A 3 -4.76 11.91 3.05
CA THR A 3 -4.60 12.55 1.72
C THR A 3 -3.50 11.86 0.91
N GLN A 4 -3.50 12.06 -0.40
CA GLN A 4 -2.38 11.61 -1.25
C GLN A 4 -1.05 12.26 -0.85
N GLU A 5 -1.08 13.44 -0.21
CA GLU A 5 0.09 14.05 0.44
C GLU A 5 0.69 13.15 1.50
N PHE A 6 -0.14 12.59 2.38
CA PHE A 6 0.33 11.72 3.46
C PHE A 6 0.98 10.44 2.91
N LEU A 7 0.41 9.86 1.85
CA LEU A 7 1.01 8.71 1.16
C LEU A 7 2.31 9.05 0.43
N ALA A 8 2.36 10.20 -0.25
CA ALA A 8 3.57 10.68 -0.91
C ALA A 8 4.70 10.93 0.11
N GLU A 9 4.37 11.50 1.26
CA GLU A 9 5.28 11.78 2.36
C GLU A 9 5.76 10.49 3.04
N MET A 10 4.87 9.56 3.37
CA MET A 10 5.24 8.25 3.93
C MET A 10 6.12 7.41 3.00
N LEU A 11 5.85 7.45 1.70
CA LEU A 11 6.56 6.65 0.72
C LEU A 11 7.80 7.37 0.15
N GLY A 12 8.06 8.62 0.54
CA GLY A 12 9.17 9.43 0.03
C GLY A 12 9.08 9.74 -1.49
N VAL A 13 7.90 9.59 -2.10
CA VAL A 13 7.68 9.73 -3.53
C VAL A 13 6.86 10.97 -3.87
N ARG A 14 7.02 11.49 -5.10
CA ARG A 14 6.26 12.66 -5.55
C ARG A 14 4.78 12.30 -5.80
N ARG A 15 3.86 13.22 -5.49
CA ARG A 15 2.39 13.04 -5.63
C ARG A 15 1.90 12.45 -6.97
N PRO A 16 2.47 12.81 -8.15
CA PRO A 16 2.02 12.24 -9.42
C PRO A 16 2.22 10.71 -9.50
N SER A 17 3.27 10.21 -8.85
CA SER A 17 3.58 8.78 -8.82
C SER A 17 2.54 8.01 -8.00
N VAL A 18 2.10 8.57 -6.86
CA VAL A 18 1.06 7.96 -6.01
C VAL A 18 -0.26 7.83 -6.76
N THR A 19 -0.68 8.87 -7.48
CA THR A 19 -1.93 8.81 -8.27
C THR A 19 -1.84 7.81 -9.40
N THR A 20 -0.70 7.75 -10.10
CA THR A 20 -0.50 6.80 -11.19
C THR A 20 -0.57 5.36 -10.68
N VAL A 21 0.14 5.04 -9.61
CA VAL A 21 0.13 3.71 -9.01
C VAL A 21 -1.25 3.36 -8.46
N ALA A 22 -1.90 4.27 -7.74
CA ALA A 22 -3.25 4.05 -7.22
C ALA A 22 -4.27 3.79 -8.34
N ARG A 23 -4.16 4.51 -9.48
CA ARG A 23 -5.00 4.26 -10.64
C ARG A 23 -4.74 2.88 -11.25
N THR A 24 -3.47 2.49 -11.42
CA THR A 24 -3.11 1.17 -11.94
C THR A 24 -3.65 0.04 -11.05
N LEU A 25 -3.50 0.16 -9.72
CA LEU A 25 -4.02 -0.83 -8.77
C LEU A 25 -5.55 -0.86 -8.74
N GLN A 26 -6.21 0.28 -8.96
CA GLN A 26 -7.66 0.35 -9.05
C GLN A 26 -8.18 -0.26 -10.36
N GLU A 27 -7.51 -0.02 -11.48
CA GLU A 27 -7.82 -0.65 -12.78
C GLU A 27 -7.59 -2.17 -12.74
N ALA A 28 -6.60 -2.63 -11.97
CA ALA A 28 -6.36 -4.04 -11.70
C ALA A 28 -7.37 -4.66 -10.72
N GLY A 29 -8.27 -3.88 -10.12
CA GLY A 29 -9.26 -4.36 -9.15
C GLY A 29 -8.72 -4.67 -7.75
N ILE A 30 -7.44 -4.35 -7.50
CA ILE A 30 -6.72 -4.66 -6.25
C ILE A 30 -7.13 -3.70 -5.13
N ILE A 31 -7.41 -2.44 -5.47
CA ILE A 31 -7.87 -1.42 -4.52
C ILE A 31 -9.13 -0.70 -5.01
N LYS A 32 -9.94 -0.21 -4.08
CA LYS A 32 -10.95 0.82 -4.32
C LYS A 32 -10.41 2.14 -3.82
N TYR A 33 -10.32 3.11 -4.72
CA TYR A 33 -9.88 4.44 -4.38
C TYR A 33 -11.05 5.45 -4.46
N ARG A 34 -11.22 6.19 -3.37
CA ARG A 34 -12.12 7.34 -3.23
C ARG A 34 -11.34 8.48 -2.60
N ARG A 35 -11.82 9.71 -2.76
CA ARG A 35 -11.12 10.90 -2.25
C ARG A 35 -10.91 10.78 -0.74
N GLY A 36 -9.67 10.57 -0.32
CA GLY A 36 -9.28 10.44 1.07
C GLY A 36 -9.42 9.05 1.69
N HIS A 37 -9.69 8.01 0.88
CA HIS A 37 -9.88 6.65 1.36
C HIS A 37 -9.36 5.64 0.33
N ILE A 38 -8.49 4.73 0.78
CA ILE A 38 -8.03 3.57 0.01
C ILE A 38 -8.50 2.33 0.76
N GLU A 39 -9.29 1.51 0.07
CA GLU A 39 -9.72 0.20 0.55
C GLU A 39 -9.00 -0.86 -0.30
N ILE A 40 -8.33 -1.80 0.36
CA ILE A 40 -7.71 -2.94 -0.32
C ILE A 40 -8.81 -4.00 -0.49
N VAL A 41 -9.16 -4.31 -1.73
CA VAL A 41 -10.22 -5.28 -2.05
C VAL A 41 -9.67 -6.69 -2.22
N ASP A 42 -8.40 -6.79 -2.63
CA ASP A 42 -7.69 -8.06 -2.81
C ASP A 42 -6.27 -7.95 -2.23
N VAL A 43 -6.09 -8.50 -1.03
CA VAL A 43 -4.81 -8.45 -0.30
C VAL A 43 -3.76 -9.34 -0.96
N GLU A 44 -4.16 -10.47 -1.55
CA GLU A 44 -3.23 -11.41 -2.18
C GLU A 44 -2.73 -10.83 -3.51
N ALA A 45 -3.61 -10.29 -4.35
CA ALA A 45 -3.20 -9.59 -5.55
C ALA A 45 -2.35 -8.34 -5.23
N MET A 46 -2.62 -7.67 -4.11
CA MET A 46 -1.77 -6.57 -3.65
C MET A 46 -0.37 -7.03 -3.27
N ARG A 47 -0.24 -8.19 -2.63
CA ARG A 47 1.06 -8.81 -2.29
C ARG A 47 1.83 -9.23 -3.54
N GLU A 48 1.17 -9.84 -4.52
CA GLU A 48 1.79 -10.22 -5.80
C GLU A 48 2.27 -9.00 -6.61
N SER A 49 1.54 -7.88 -6.52
CA SER A 49 1.92 -6.63 -7.17
C SER A 49 3.05 -5.87 -6.46
N ALA A 50 3.38 -6.25 -5.23
CA ALA A 50 4.45 -5.65 -4.47
C ALA A 50 5.79 -6.29 -4.86
N CYS A 51 6.85 -5.48 -4.96
CA CYS A 51 8.19 -6.03 -5.13
C CYS A 51 8.68 -6.73 -3.85
N GLU A 52 9.76 -7.48 -3.97
CA GLU A 52 10.46 -8.17 -2.88
C GLU A 52 10.81 -7.28 -1.68
N CYS A 53 10.83 -5.94 -1.89
CA CYS A 53 10.97 -4.96 -0.84
C CYS A 53 9.86 -5.06 0.22
N TYR A 54 8.63 -5.45 -0.15
CA TYR A 54 7.53 -5.59 0.79
C TYR A 54 7.79 -6.68 1.82
N GLU A 55 8.29 -7.84 1.40
CA GLU A 55 8.61 -8.93 2.33
C GLU A 55 9.76 -8.56 3.26
N THR A 56 10.74 -7.83 2.76
CA THR A 56 11.87 -7.34 3.56
C THR A 56 11.40 -6.37 4.65
N VAL A 57 10.56 -5.39 4.30
CA VAL A 57 10.00 -4.42 5.25
C VAL A 57 9.04 -5.11 6.22
N ARG A 58 8.18 -6.02 5.73
CA ARG A 58 7.27 -6.80 6.57
C ARG A 58 8.03 -7.63 7.59
N GLY A 59 9.08 -8.33 7.18
CA GLY A 59 9.92 -9.13 8.07
C GLY A 59 10.59 -8.28 9.16
N GLN A 60 11.08 -7.09 8.81
CA GLN A 60 11.61 -6.14 9.79
C GLN A 60 10.53 -5.65 10.75
N TYR A 61 9.32 -5.37 10.26
CA TYR A 61 8.18 -4.93 11.06
C TYR A 61 7.70 -6.03 12.02
N GLU A 62 7.61 -7.28 11.55
CA GLU A 62 7.24 -8.47 12.34
C GLU A 62 8.26 -8.76 13.44
N GLN A 63 9.56 -8.59 13.15
CA GLN A 63 10.62 -8.72 14.14
C GLN A 63 10.58 -7.63 15.21
N LEU A 64 10.16 -6.41 14.87
CA LEU A 64 10.07 -5.29 15.80
C LEU A 64 8.79 -5.30 16.64
N LEU A 65 7.67 -5.79 16.12
CA LEU A 65 6.37 -5.78 16.81
C LEU A 65 5.97 -7.12 17.44
N GLY A 66 6.69 -8.21 17.18
CA GLY A 66 6.62 -9.45 17.96
C GLY A 66 5.34 -10.29 17.86
N ALA A 67 4.37 -9.96 17.00
CA ALA A 67 3.17 -10.78 16.80
C ALA A 67 2.53 -10.56 15.41
N PRO A 68 1.94 -11.61 14.81
CA PRO A 68 1.31 -11.50 13.49
C PRO A 68 0.04 -10.66 13.56
N LEU A 69 -0.08 -9.67 12.67
CA LEU A 69 -1.37 -9.05 12.35
C LEU A 69 -2.19 -10.04 11.53
N GLY A 70 -2.78 -11.02 12.21
CA GLY A 70 -3.55 -12.09 11.60
C GLY A 70 -3.75 -13.25 12.56
N GLY A 71 -4.68 -13.06 13.51
CA GLY A 71 -5.25 -14.11 14.35
C GLY A 71 -6.76 -13.92 14.42
#